data_AF-A0A936WEB2-F1
#
_entry.id   AF-A0A936WEB2-F1
#
_cell.length_a   1.000
_cell.length_b   1.000
_cell.length_c   1.000
_cell.angle_alpha   90.00
_cell.angle_beta   90.00
_cell.angle_gamma   90.00
#
_symmetry.space_group_name_H-M   'P 1'
#
loop_
_entity.id
_entity.type
_entity.pdbx_description
1 polymer ?
#
loop_
_entity_poly.entity_id
_entity_poly.type
_entity_poly.pdbx_seq_one_letter_code
_entity_poly.pdbx_strand_id
1 'polypeptide(L)' 'MRNMWITIGAMVIGALLGVAYWHFFGCREGCAITSVWWRSALYGAVMGYLAVGMFKK' A
#
# COMPACT_ATOMS: atom_id res chain seq x y z
N MET A 1 13.62 -18.54 -3.50
CA MET A 1 12.29 -18.51 -4.16
C MET A 1 11.10 -18.58 -3.19
N ARG A 2 11.22 -19.12 -1.96
CA ARG A 2 10.11 -19.28 -1.00
C ARG A 2 9.49 -17.97 -0.48
N ASN A 3 10.20 -16.85 -0.58
CA ASN A 3 9.84 -15.56 0.00
C ASN A 3 8.98 -14.69 -0.93
N MET A 4 8.88 -15.06 -2.22
CA MET A 4 8.20 -14.24 -3.23
C MET A 4 6.70 -14.10 -2.98
N TRP A 5 6.07 -15.18 -2.51
CA TRP A 5 4.66 -15.19 -2.15
C TRP A 5 4.36 -14.26 -0.97
N ILE A 6 5.30 -14.11 -0.03
CA ILE A 6 5.18 -13.20 1.12
C ILE A 6 5.27 -11.74 0.62
N THR A 7 6.20 -11.47 -0.30
CA THR A 7 6.35 -10.14 -0.90
C THR A 7 5.12 -9.75 -1.72
N ILE A 8 4.58 -10.66 -2.53
CA ILE A 8 3.36 -10.42 -3.31
C ILE A 8 2.15 -10.23 -2.38
N GLY A 9 2.01 -11.06 -1.35
CA GLY A 9 0.95 -10.91 -0.35
C GLY A 9 1.00 -9.55 0.35
N ALA A 10 2.18 -9.08 0.74
CA ALA A 10 2.34 -7.78 1.36
C ALA A 10 2.08 -6.60 0.41
N MET A 11 2.44 -6.72 -0.87
CA MET A 11 2.07 -5.73 -1.89
C MET A 11 0.54 -5.63 -2.04
N VAL A 12 -0.16 -6.76 -2.09
CA VAL A 12 -1.64 -6.78 -2.21
C VAL A 12 -2.29 -6.21 -0.95
N ILE A 13 -1.83 -6.60 0.24
CA ILE A 13 -2.32 -6.05 1.51
C ILE A 13 -2.04 -4.54 1.59
N GLY A 14 -0.85 -4.10 1.21
CA GLY A 14 -0.48 -2.69 1.14
C GLY A 14 -1.36 -1.90 0.17
N ALA A 15 -1.65 -2.46 -1.01
CA ALA A 15 -2.56 -1.85 -1.97
C ALA A 15 -3.99 -1.72 -1.42
N LEU A 16 -4.52 -2.78 -0.80
CA LEU A 16 -5.85 -2.78 -0.17
C LEU A 16 -5.94 -1.74 0.96
N LEU A 17 -4.89 -1.62 1.77
CA LEU A 17 -4.81 -0.59 2.82
C LEU A 17 -4.74 0.82 2.22
N GLY A 18 -4.03 1.01 1.10
CA GLY A 18 -3.98 2.28 0.38
C GLY A 18 -5.33 2.68 -0.26
N VAL A 19 -6.10 1.70 -0.75
CA VAL A 19 -7.47 1.92 -1.25
C VAL A 19 -8.44 2.18 -0.09
N ALA A 20 -8.34 1.42 1.00
CA ALA A 20 -9.11 1.64 2.20
C ALA A 20 -8.85 3.03 2.79
N TYR A 21 -7.59 3.48 2.81
CA TYR A 21 -7.23 4.83 3.25
C TYR A 21 -7.92 5.90 2.39
N TRP A 22 -7.92 5.73 1.07
CA TRP A 22 -8.66 6.62 0.17
C TRP A 22 -10.17 6.60 0.41
N HIS A 23 -10.76 5.44 0.74
CA HIS A 23 -12.20 5.31 0.95
C HIS A 23 -12.67 5.84 2.32
N PHE A 24 -11.92 5.61 3.40
CA PHE A 24 -12.31 6.00 4.76
C PHE A 24 -11.88 7.43 5.13
N PHE A 25 -10.69 7.85 4.69
CA PHE A 25 -10.11 9.18 4.99
C PHE A 25 -10.14 10.13 3.80
N GLY A 26 -10.86 9.75 2.73
CA GLY A 26 -10.97 10.50 1.49
C GLY A 26 -11.33 11.97 1.73
N CYS A 27 -10.42 12.83 1.23
CA CYS A 27 -10.46 14.30 1.19
C CYS A 27 -11.76 14.95 1.68
N ARG A 28 -11.73 15.46 2.92
CA ARG A 28 -12.64 16.51 3.37
C ARG A 28 -11.95 17.86 3.55
N GLU A 29 -10.68 17.91 3.96
CA GLU A 29 -9.98 19.19 4.24
C GLU A 29 -8.47 19.22 3.85
N GLY A 30 -7.82 18.07 3.61
CA GLY A 30 -6.40 18.02 3.22
C GLY A 30 -5.90 16.59 3.02
N CYS A 31 -5.56 16.21 1.79
CA CYS A 31 -5.14 14.85 1.47
C CYS A 31 -3.61 14.67 1.61
N ALA A 32 -3.18 13.72 2.45
CA ALA A 32 -1.78 13.29 2.54
C ALA A 32 -1.38 12.34 1.39
N ILE A 33 -2.35 11.56 0.87
CA ILE A 33 -2.19 10.72 -0.32
C ILE A 33 -3.21 11.22 -1.35
N THR A 34 -2.76 11.42 -2.59
CA THR A 34 -3.53 12.05 -3.67
C THR A 34 -4.97 11.51 -3.76
N SER A 35 -5.94 12.36 -4.11
CA SER A 35 -7.38 12.01 -4.23
C SER A 35 -7.73 10.98 -5.31
N VAL A 36 -6.74 10.35 -5.94
CA VAL A 36 -6.92 9.35 -6.99
C VAL A 36 -6.69 7.94 -6.43
N TRP A 37 -7.72 7.09 -6.52
CA TRP A 37 -7.73 5.72 -6.00
C TRP A 37 -6.53 4.87 -6.46
N TRP A 38 -6.12 5.01 -7.72
CA TRP A 38 -4.99 4.26 -8.28
C TRP A 38 -3.64 4.67 -7.69
N ARG A 39 -3.47 5.96 -7.38
CA ARG A 39 -2.22 6.48 -6.81
C ARG A 39 -2.04 6.06 -5.35
N SER A 40 -3.13 6.04 -4.57
CA SER A 40 -3.08 5.55 -3.18
C SER A 40 -2.86 4.04 -3.10
N ALA A 41 -3.46 3.27 -4.02
CA ALA A 41 -3.22 1.83 -4.16
C ALA A 41 -1.75 1.54 -4.50
N LEU A 42 -1.18 2.24 -5.50
CA LEU A 42 0.23 2.09 -5.88
C LEU A 42 1.16 2.46 -4.73
N TYR A 43 0.90 3.56 -4.04
CA TYR A 43 1.71 3.98 -2.89
C TYR A 43 1.67 2.91 -1.79
N GLY A 44 0.49 2.39 -1.46
CA GLY A 44 0.33 1.29 -0.52
C GLY A 44 1.05 0.01 -0.95
N ALA A 45 1.00 -0.35 -2.22
CA ALA A 45 1.71 -1.50 -2.77
C ALA A 45 3.24 -1.37 -2.64
N VAL A 46 3.78 -0.20 -2.95
CA VAL A 46 5.22 0.10 -2.82
C VAL A 46 5.67 0.05 -1.35
N MET A 47 4.88 0.62 -0.44
CA MET A 47 5.15 0.56 0.99
C MET A 47 5.10 -0.88 1.54
N GLY A 48 4.15 -1.70 1.07
CA GLY A 48 4.07 -3.12 1.42
C GLY A 48 5.28 -3.93 0.94
N TYR A 49 5.78 -3.64 -0.27
CA TYR A 49 7.02 -4.24 -0.78
C TYR A 49 8.24 -3.88 0.06
N LEU A 50 8.41 -2.58 0.33
CA LEU A 50 9.52 -2.05 1.12
C LEU A 50 9.54 -2.63 2.53
N ALA A 51 8.37 -2.74 3.18
CA ALA A 51 8.25 -3.33 4.51
C ALA A 51 8.80 -4.77 4.54
N VAL A 52 8.38 -5.64 3.62
CA VAL A 52 8.91 -7.01 3.54
C VAL A 52 10.39 -7.04 3.22
N GLY A 53 10.89 -6.10 2.41
CA GLY A 53 12.31 -5.93 2.16
C GLY A 53 13.13 -5.57 3.41
N MET A 54 12.59 -4.69 4.27
CA MET A 54 13.23 -4.26 5.51
C MET A 54 13.29 -5.37 6.58
N PHE A 55 12.30 -6.26 6.64
CA PHE A 55 12.29 -7.39 7.58
C PHE A 55 13.09 -8.61 7.10
N LYS A 56 13.67 -8.56 5.90
CA LYS A 56 14.49 -9.62 5.35
C LYS A 56 15.94 -9.49 5.87
N LYS A 57 16.22 -10.12 7.01
CA LYS A 57 17.58 -10.30 7.55
C LYS A 57 18.31 -11.45 6.88
#